data_AF-A0A1L9C5J9-F1
#
_entry.id   AF-A0A1L9C5J9-F1
#
_cell.length_a   1.000
_cell.length_b   1.000
_cell.length_c   1.000
_cell.angle_alpha   90.00
_cell.angle_beta   90.00
_cell.angle_gamma   90.00
#
_symmetry.space_group_name_H-M   'P 1'
#
loop_
_entity.id
_entity.type
_entity.pdbx_description
1 polymer ?
#
loop_
_entity_poly.entity_id
_entity_poly.type
_entity_poly.pdbx_seq_one_letter_code
_entity_poly.pdbx_strand_id
1 'polypeptide(L)'
;MNLRIGHDVVRTVRGGKEQGTFLTEYGRDLINQYELNRDYVDRMVEEELSSENVGEINNIPCKVSKVKSFDGISRIQIEFESAVLTSIMGEKDLEDLDIDEGDEVIATIRAVDIGISPAKNEGE
;
A
#
# COMPACT_ATOMS: atom_id res chain seq x y z
N MET A 1 -19.45 19.36 2.30
CA MET A 1 -18.19 18.58 2.40
C MET A 1 -16.96 19.44 2.70
N ASN A 2 -16.81 20.66 2.16
CA ASN A 2 -15.61 21.51 2.42
C ASN A 2 -15.33 21.80 3.90
N LEU A 3 -16.35 21.88 4.77
CA LEU A 3 -16.17 22.26 6.18
C LEU A 3 -15.41 21.25 7.06
N ARG A 4 -15.10 20.04 6.58
CA ARG A 4 -14.47 18.98 7.40
C ARG A 4 -13.01 18.66 7.06
N ILE A 5 -12.49 19.16 5.94
CA ILE A 5 -11.19 18.69 5.38
C ILE A 5 -10.12 19.79 5.44
N GLY A 6 -10.45 20.97 5.96
CA GLY A 6 -9.53 22.12 6.06
C GLY A 6 -9.11 22.72 4.71
N HIS A 7 -9.51 22.10 3.59
CA HIS A 7 -9.21 22.49 2.22
C HIS A 7 -10.49 22.45 1.37
N ASP A 8 -10.62 23.39 0.44
CA ASP A 8 -11.72 23.40 -0.52
C ASP A 8 -11.51 22.32 -1.59
N VAL A 9 -12.43 21.36 -1.67
CA VAL A 9 -12.40 20.29 -2.69
C VAL A 9 -13.10 20.69 -3.99
N VAL A 10 -13.94 21.73 -3.94
CA VAL A 10 -14.68 22.25 -5.09
C VAL A 10 -14.62 23.77 -5.13
N ARG A 11 -14.48 24.33 -6.34
CA ARG A 11 -14.61 25.75 -6.64
C ARG A 11 -15.84 26.01 -7.50
N THR A 12 -16.60 27.06 -7.17
CA THR A 12 -17.80 27.44 -7.92
C THR A 12 -17.61 28.84 -8.52
N VAL A 13 -17.79 28.98 -9.83
CA VAL A 13 -17.77 30.26 -10.54
C VAL A 13 -19.19 30.58 -11.01
N ARG A 14 -19.71 31.77 -10.66
CA ARG A 14 -21.06 32.21 -11.03
C ARG A 14 -20.99 33.40 -12.01
N GLY A 15 -21.75 33.32 -13.11
CA GLY A 15 -21.87 34.37 -14.12
C GLY A 15 -20.82 34.26 -15.24
N GLY A 16 -21.23 34.55 -16.48
CA GLY A 16 -20.38 34.48 -17.67
C GLY A 16 -20.41 33.11 -18.38
N LYS A 17 -19.67 32.99 -19.49
CA LYS A 17 -19.62 31.76 -20.31
C LYS A 17 -18.94 30.58 -19.60
N GLU A 18 -18.05 30.83 -18.64
CA GLU A 18 -17.31 29.80 -17.88
C GLU A 18 -17.88 29.52 -16.48
N GLN A 19 -19.18 29.77 -16.30
CA GLN A 19 -19.87 29.43 -15.06
C GLN A 19 -19.92 27.90 -14.83
N GLY A 20 -19.74 27.46 -13.59
CA GLY A 20 -19.75 26.03 -13.26
C GLY A 20 -19.14 25.70 -11.90
N THR A 21 -19.26 24.44 -11.51
CA THR A 21 -18.60 23.88 -10.33
C THR A 21 -17.52 22.91 -10.80
N PHE A 22 -16.31 23.09 -10.30
CA PHE A 22 -15.15 22.32 -10.71
C PHE A 22 -14.46 21.75 -9.48
N LEU A 23 -13.88 20.55 -9.63
CA LEU A 23 -12.95 20.04 -8.62
C LEU A 23 -11.72 20.93 -8.57
N THR A 24 -11.25 21.20 -7.36
CA THR A 24 -9.90 21.73 -7.15
C THR A 24 -8.88 20.62 -7.41
N GLU A 25 -7.61 20.99 -7.50
CA GLU A 25 -6.52 20.01 -7.58
C GLU A 25 -6.56 19.05 -6.39
N TYR A 26 -6.73 19.60 -5.17
CA TYR A 26 -6.94 18.80 -3.96
C TYR A 26 -8.16 17.89 -4.04
N GLY A 27 -9.27 18.35 -4.61
CA GLY A 27 -10.45 17.51 -4.83
C GLY A 27 -10.20 16.34 -5.78
N ARG A 28 -9.35 16.52 -6.80
CA ARG A 28 -8.95 15.44 -7.72
C ARG A 28 -8.03 14.44 -7.04
N ASP A 29 -7.03 14.93 -6.30
CA ASP A 29 -6.11 14.08 -5.56
C ASP A 29 -6.83 13.26 -4.49
N LEU A 30 -7.80 13.86 -3.81
CA LEU A 30 -8.61 13.16 -2.82
C LEU A 30 -9.45 12.03 -3.45
N ILE A 31 -10.01 12.25 -4.64
CA ILE A 31 -10.73 11.21 -5.38
C ILE A 31 -9.76 10.11 -5.81
N ASN A 32 -8.60 10.47 -6.36
CA ASN A 32 -7.58 9.49 -6.75
C ASN A 32 -7.13 8.62 -5.57
N GLN A 33 -6.90 9.24 -4.40
CA GLN A 33 -6.57 8.52 -3.17
C GLN A 33 -7.70 7.61 -2.71
N TYR A 34 -8.95 8.07 -2.82
CA TYR A 34 -10.11 7.25 -2.47
C TYR A 34 -10.24 6.02 -3.38
N GLU A 35 -10.15 6.21 -4.71
CA GLU A 35 -10.24 5.09 -5.66
C GLU A 35 -9.09 4.09 -5.47
N LEU A 36 -7.85 4.56 -5.24
CA LEU A 36 -6.71 3.68 -4.96
C LEU A 36 -6.90 2.84 -3.69
N ASN A 37 -7.41 3.45 -2.62
CA ASN A 37 -7.71 2.72 -1.38
C ASN A 37 -8.88 1.75 -1.57
N ARG A 38 -9.91 2.16 -2.31
CA ARG A 38 -11.05 1.32 -2.61
C ARG A 38 -10.65 0.09 -3.40
N ASP A 39 -9.85 0.24 -4.45
CA ASP A 39 -9.36 -0.88 -5.27
C ASP A 39 -8.46 -1.84 -4.47
N TYR A 40 -7.78 -1.34 -3.44
CA TYR A 40 -7.00 -2.18 -2.53
C TYR A 40 -7.91 -3.00 -1.60
N VAL A 41 -8.89 -2.34 -0.98
CA VAL A 41 -9.87 -3.00 -0.09
C VAL A 41 -10.73 -3.99 -0.85
N ASP A 42 -11.23 -3.63 -2.04
CA ASP A 42 -12.10 -4.49 -2.85
C ASP A 42 -11.34 -5.79 -3.25
N ARG A 43 -10.05 -5.70 -3.62
CA ARG A 43 -9.22 -6.88 -3.89
C ARG A 43 -9.00 -7.75 -2.64
N MET A 44 -8.68 -7.14 -1.50
CA MET A 44 -8.53 -7.90 -0.24
C MET A 44 -9.82 -8.63 0.14
N VAL A 45 -10.97 -7.99 -0.03
CA VAL A 45 -12.27 -8.58 0.31
C VAL A 45 -12.65 -9.71 -0.67
N GLU A 46 -12.40 -9.54 -1.96
CA GLU A 46 -12.61 -10.61 -2.96
C GLU A 46 -11.73 -11.83 -2.68
N GLU A 47 -10.49 -11.61 -2.23
CA GLU A 47 -9.55 -12.68 -1.88
C GLU A 47 -9.94 -13.42 -0.59
N GLU A 48 -10.38 -12.69 0.45
CA GLU A 48 -10.75 -13.26 1.75
C GLU A 48 -12.08 -14.03 1.68
N LEU A 49 -13.02 -13.60 0.83
CA LEU A 49 -14.31 -14.26 0.61
C LEU A 49 -14.21 -15.50 -0.31
N SER A 50 -13.10 -15.69 -1.01
CA SER A 50 -12.80 -16.92 -1.72
C SER A 50 -12.18 -17.92 -0.75
N SER A 51 -13.04 -18.62 0.00
CA SER A 51 -12.67 -19.68 0.95
C SER A 51 -11.95 -20.90 0.32
N GLU A 52 -11.54 -20.83 -0.95
CA GLU A 52 -10.84 -21.87 -1.72
C GLU A 52 -9.38 -21.53 -2.04
N ASN A 53 -8.90 -20.31 -1.73
CA ASN A 53 -7.53 -19.92 -2.03
C ASN A 53 -6.53 -20.40 -0.96
N VAL A 54 -6.32 -21.72 -0.91
CA VAL A 54 -4.99 -22.25 -0.57
C VAL A 54 -4.07 -21.93 -1.76
N GLY A 55 -3.81 -20.64 -1.97
CA GLY A 55 -2.92 -20.19 -3.02
C GLY A 55 -1.51 -20.72 -2.78
N GLU A 56 -0.72 -20.88 -3.84
CA GLU A 56 0.70 -21.20 -3.69
C GLU A 56 1.39 -20.11 -2.84
N ILE A 57 2.15 -20.55 -1.83
CA ILE A 57 2.85 -19.67 -0.90
C ILE A 57 4.35 -19.76 -1.16
N ASN A 58 5.00 -18.60 -1.26
CA ASN A 58 6.44 -18.49 -1.38
C ASN A 58 7.02 -18.18 0.00
N ASN A 59 7.89 -19.07 0.50
CA ASN A 59 8.60 -18.90 1.76
C ASN A 59 10.06 -18.61 1.48
N ILE A 60 10.53 -17.44 1.91
CA ILE A 60 11.91 -16.98 1.67
C ILE A 60 12.59 -16.78 3.03
N PRO A 61 13.63 -17.56 3.36
CA PRO A 61 14.44 -17.32 4.55
C PRO A 61 15.21 -16.00 4.40
N CYS A 62 15.06 -15.11 5.37
CA CYS A 62 15.62 -13.77 5.35
C CYS A 62 16.22 -13.41 6.72
N LYS A 63 17.00 -12.33 6.75
CA LYS A 63 17.45 -11.70 7.99
C LYS A 63 16.88 -10.30 8.12
N VAL A 64 16.40 -9.93 9.30
CA VAL A 64 15.94 -8.56 9.58
C VAL A 64 17.15 -7.62 9.62
N SER A 65 17.17 -6.63 8.75
CA SER A 65 18.25 -5.64 8.71
C SER A 65 17.87 -4.30 9.33
N LYS A 66 16.57 -3.96 9.35
CA LYS A 66 16.10 -2.71 9.94
C LYS A 66 14.63 -2.74 10.36
N VAL A 67 14.32 -2.16 11.51
CA VAL A 67 12.95 -1.92 11.96
C VAL A 67 12.71 -0.43 12.19
N LYS A 68 11.61 0.09 11.66
CA LYS A 68 11.17 1.47 11.91
C LYS A 68 9.67 1.52 12.18
N SER A 69 9.31 1.89 13.40
CA SER A 69 7.91 2.16 13.78
C SER A 69 7.64 3.67 13.73
N PHE A 70 6.50 4.05 13.14
CA PHE A 70 6.01 5.42 13.15
C PHE A 70 4.48 5.40 13.07
N ASP A 71 3.82 6.09 14.00
CA ASP A 71 2.37 6.30 14.00
C ASP A 71 1.55 5.00 13.96
N GLY A 72 1.94 3.98 14.75
CA GLY A 72 1.24 2.69 14.85
C GLY A 72 1.50 1.73 13.68
N ILE A 73 2.37 2.09 12.73
CA ILE A 73 2.77 1.27 11.60
C ILE A 73 4.28 1.00 11.68
N SER A 74 4.67 -0.25 11.46
CA SER A 74 6.05 -0.68 11.42
C SER A 74 6.47 -1.05 10.01
N ARG A 75 7.62 -0.52 9.59
CA ARG A 75 8.31 -0.88 8.35
C ARG A 75 9.54 -1.71 8.69
N ILE A 76 9.60 -2.92 8.13
CA ILE A 76 10.65 -3.90 8.39
C ILE A 76 11.40 -4.13 7.08
N GLN A 77 12.71 -3.92 7.09
CA GLN A 77 13.58 -4.30 5.99
C GLN A 77 14.19 -5.66 6.28
N ILE A 78 14.05 -6.56 5.32
CA ILE A 78 14.59 -7.92 5.39
C ILE A 78 15.51 -8.16 4.20
N GLU A 79 16.65 -8.77 4.47
CA GLU A 79 17.68 -9.08 3.49
C GLU A 79 17.62 -10.56 3.12
N PHE A 80 17.65 -10.82 1.82
CA PHE A 80 17.78 -12.14 1.24
C PHE A 80 18.80 -12.06 0.08
N GLU A 81 19.88 -12.83 0.17
CA GLU A 81 20.99 -12.80 -0.78
C GLU A 81 21.47 -11.36 -1.11
N SER A 82 21.23 -10.88 -2.33
CA SER A 82 21.59 -9.54 -2.80
C SER A 82 20.38 -8.60 -2.95
N ALA A 83 19.24 -8.97 -2.37
CA ALA A 83 17.98 -8.23 -2.44
C ALA A 83 17.50 -7.80 -1.05
N VAL A 84 16.74 -6.70 -1.02
CA VAL A 84 16.09 -6.19 0.19
C VAL A 84 14.59 -6.14 -0.08
N LEU A 85 13.82 -6.84 0.75
CA LEU A 85 12.37 -6.75 0.76
C LEU A 85 11.93 -5.83 1.90
N THR A 86 10.80 -5.16 1.73
CA THR A 86 10.22 -4.30 2.77
C THR A 86 8.82 -4.79 3.10
N SER A 87 8.61 -5.17 4.36
CA SER A 87 7.29 -5.48 4.90
C SER A 87 6.75 -4.28 5.67
N ILE A 88 5.43 -4.09 5.62
CA ILE A 88 4.72 -3.07 6.39
C ILE A 88 3.60 -3.79 7.14
N MET A 89 3.54 -3.61 8.45
CA MET A 89 2.52 -4.19 9.32
C MET A 89 2.20 -3.26 10.49
N GLY A 90 1.16 -3.58 11.26
CA GLY A 90 0.85 -2.84 12.48
C GLY A 90 1.95 -2.98 13.51
N GLU A 91 2.19 -1.93 14.29
CA GLU A 91 3.19 -1.95 15.37
C GLU A 91 2.87 -3.03 16.41
N LYS A 92 1.58 -3.24 16.72
CA LYS A 92 1.12 -4.31 17.61
C LYS A 92 1.40 -5.71 17.06
N ASP A 93 1.20 -5.91 15.75
CA ASP A 93 1.42 -7.21 15.13
C ASP A 93 2.92 -7.57 15.16
N LEU A 94 3.79 -6.56 15.02
CA LEU A 94 5.23 -6.74 15.14
C LEU A 94 5.64 -7.05 16.59
N GLU A 95 5.08 -6.33 17.57
CA GLU A 95 5.32 -6.60 19.01
C GLU A 95 4.87 -8.01 19.39
N ASP A 96 3.73 -8.48 18.89
CA ASP A 96 3.23 -9.83 19.15
C ASP A 96 4.11 -10.93 18.53
N LEU A 97 4.86 -10.61 17.46
CA LEU A 97 5.80 -11.51 16.80
C LEU A 97 7.18 -11.53 17.47
N ASP A 98 7.51 -10.55 18.33
CA ASP A 98 8.79 -10.43 19.05
C ASP A 98 10.00 -10.49 18.10
N ILE A 99 9.94 -9.72 17.01
CA ILE A 99 10.98 -9.67 15.97
C ILE A 99 11.80 -8.39 16.10
N ASP A 100 13.13 -8.55 16.19
CA ASP A 100 14.10 -7.46 16.28
C ASP A 100 15.10 -7.43 15.12
N GLU A 101 15.89 -6.35 15.05
CA GLU A 101 16.99 -6.24 14.09
C GLU A 101 18.03 -7.35 14.33
N GLY A 102 18.33 -8.12 13.29
CA GLY A 102 19.28 -9.23 13.33
C GLY A 102 18.66 -10.61 13.34
N ASP A 103 17.35 -10.73 13.52
CA ASP A 103 16.67 -12.02 13.60
C ASP A 103 16.54 -12.72 12.24
N GLU A 104 16.52 -14.05 12.29
CA GLU A 104 16.21 -14.90 11.14
C GLU A 104 14.70 -15.11 11.04
N VAL A 105 14.13 -14.79 9.89
CA VAL A 105 12.68 -14.81 9.66
C VAL A 105 12.35 -15.47 8.33
N ILE A 106 11.10 -15.87 8.15
CA ILE A 106 10.59 -16.37 6.87
C ILE A 106 9.61 -15.34 6.30
N ALA A 107 9.99 -14.72 5.19
CA ALA A 107 9.07 -13.88 4.43
C ALA A 107 8.09 -14.78 3.67
N THR A 108 6.81 -14.63 3.98
CA THR A 108 5.72 -15.39 3.36
C THR A 108 5.00 -14.48 2.37
N ILE A 109 5.02 -14.84 1.08
CA ILE A 109 4.40 -14.05 0.01
C ILE A 109 3.42 -14.95 -0.76
N ARG A 110 2.15 -14.57 -0.83
CA ARG A 110 1.16 -15.32 -1.64
C ARG A 110 1.48 -15.13 -3.12
N ALA A 111 1.38 -16.19 -3.91
CA ALA A 111 1.69 -16.13 -5.34
C ALA A 111 0.79 -15.13 -6.10
N VAL A 112 -0.47 -14.96 -5.67
CA VAL A 112 -1.42 -14.03 -6.29
C VAL A 112 -1.03 -12.55 -6.11
N ASP A 113 -0.23 -12.23 -5.09
CA ASP A 113 0.26 -10.87 -4.83
C ASP A 113 1.48 -10.51 -5.70
N ILE A 114 2.07 -11.48 -6.40
CA ILE A 114 3.28 -11.29 -7.18
C ILE A 114 2.92 -10.81 -8.59
N GLY A 115 3.21 -9.54 -8.87
CA GLY A 115 3.17 -9.00 -10.22
C GLY A 115 4.39 -9.41 -11.04
N ILE A 116 4.18 -9.86 -12.27
CA ILE A 116 5.26 -10.16 -13.23
C ILE A 116 5.13 -9.18 -14.40
N SER A 117 6.22 -8.51 -14.75
CA SER A 117 6.30 -7.67 -15.94
C SER A 117 7.59 -7.96 -16.70
N PRO A 118 7.61 -7.85 -18.04
CA PRO A 118 8.83 -7.96 -18.82
C PRO A 118 9.84 -6.90 -18.33
N ALA A 119 11.10 -7.30 -18.18
CA ALA A 119 12.19 -6.34 -18.02
C ALA A 119 12.25 -5.51 -19.31
N LYS A 120 11.66 -4.32 -19.29
CA LYS A 120 11.85 -3.36 -20.39
C LYS A 120 13.34 -3.06 -20.43
N ASN A 121 14.03 -3.58 -21.44
CA ASN A 121 15.23 -2.91 -21.93
C ASN A 121 14.75 -1.56 -22.46
N GLU A 122 14.92 -0.50 -21.67
CA GLU A 122 15.02 0.84 -22.23
C GLU A 122 16.30 0.86 -23.08
N GLY A 123 16.16 0.34 -24.30
CA GLY A 123 17.18 0.37 -25.33
C GLY A 123 17.05 1.66 -26.13
N GLU A 124 18.14 2.41 -26.08
CA GLU A 124 18.61 3.49 -26.98
C GLU A 124 17.91 4.86 -26.94
#